data_AF-A0A328BN62-F1
#
_entry.id   AF-A0A328BN62-F1
#
_cell.length_a   1.000
_cell.length_b   1.000
_cell.length_c   1.000
_cell.angle_alpha   90.00
_cell.angle_beta   90.00
_cell.angle_gamma   90.00
#
_symmetry.space_group_name_H-M   'P 1'
#
loop_
_entity.id
_entity.type
_entity.pdbx_description
1 polymer ?
#
loop_
_entity_poly.entity_id
_entity_poly.type
_entity_poly.pdbx_seq_one_letter_code
_entity_poly.pdbx_strand_id
1 'polypeptide(L)'
;MTRVLSVVRDATTKPETVAERVRRLQAEARQAARDHVKAFAVAMVDLQQFAAEIADGGEAYAPGIREAARRLAEDLDARVQSVEAISARAER
;
A
#
# COMPACT_ATOMS: atom_id res chain seq x y z
N MET A 1 7.29 -45.91 -24.04
CA MET A 1 8.55 -45.23 -23.67
C MET A 1 8.22 -44.17 -22.64
N THR A 2 8.35 -44.51 -21.35
CA THR A 2 7.98 -43.62 -20.22
C THR A 2 9.22 -42.91 -19.73
N ARG A 3 9.24 -41.57 -19.83
CA ARG A 3 10.36 -40.74 -19.37
C ARG A 3 10.06 -40.31 -17.92
N VAL A 4 10.83 -40.84 -16.97
CA VAL A 4 10.75 -40.46 -15.56
C VAL A 4 11.50 -39.14 -15.40
N LEU A 5 10.79 -38.05 -15.07
CA LEU A 5 11.39 -36.78 -14.69
C LEU A 5 11.91 -36.90 -13.26
N SER A 6 13.23 -36.99 -13.13
CA SER A 6 13.95 -36.91 -11.87
C SER A 6 13.77 -35.51 -11.27
N VAL A 7 13.10 -35.41 -10.13
CA VAL A 7 13.14 -34.24 -9.26
C VAL A 7 14.47 -34.30 -8.51
N VAL A 8 15.43 -33.47 -8.93
CA VAL A 8 16.63 -33.21 -8.13
C VAL A 8 16.19 -32.36 -6.94
N ARG A 9 15.95 -33.00 -5.79
CA ARG A 9 15.89 -32.28 -4.51
C ARG A 9 17.32 -31.92 -4.13
N ASP A 10 17.62 -30.64 -4.10
CA ASP A 10 18.84 -30.11 -3.52
C ASP A 10 18.84 -30.43 -2.01
N ALA A 11 19.56 -31.49 -1.63
CA ALA A 11 19.51 -32.10 -0.30
C ALA A 11 20.40 -31.39 0.74
N THR A 12 20.81 -30.14 0.48
CA THR A 12 21.82 -29.43 1.28
C THR A 12 21.24 -28.34 2.20
N THR A 13 19.93 -28.05 2.13
CA THR A 13 19.28 -27.11 3.05
C THR A 13 18.79 -27.83 4.30
N LYS A 14 19.41 -27.52 5.44
CA LYS A 14 18.89 -27.94 6.75
C LYS A 14 17.45 -27.41 6.89
N PRO A 15 16.47 -28.23 7.28
CA PRO A 15 15.08 -27.79 7.36
C PRO A 15 14.97 -26.63 8.35
N GLU A 16 14.25 -25.59 7.94
CA GLU A 16 13.94 -24.40 8.74
C GLU A 16 13.33 -24.84 10.09
N THR A 17 13.88 -24.36 11.19
CA THR A 17 13.28 -24.54 12.52
C THR A 17 11.99 -23.73 12.62
N VAL A 18 11.09 -24.13 13.52
CA VAL A 18 9.85 -23.37 13.76
C VAL A 18 10.14 -21.90 14.11
N ALA A 19 11.21 -21.62 14.87
CA ALA A 19 11.59 -20.27 15.24
C ALA A 19 12.09 -19.44 14.04
N GLU A 20 12.85 -20.03 13.13
CA GLU A 20 13.26 -19.37 11.88
C GLU A 20 12.05 -19.07 10.99
N ARG A 21 11.12 -20.03 10.88
CA ARG A 21 9.87 -19.88 10.14
C ARG A 21 9.03 -18.74 10.67
N VAL A 22 8.87 -18.66 11.99
CA VAL A 22 8.12 -17.56 12.63
C VAL A 22 8.78 -16.21 12.34
N ARG A 23 10.11 -16.09 12.47
CA ARG A 23 10.81 -14.84 12.18
C ARG A 23 10.65 -14.40 10.74
N ARG A 24 10.78 -15.32 9.78
CA ARG A 24 10.61 -15.05 8.36
C ARG A 24 9.18 -14.60 8.04
N LEU A 25 8.17 -15.33 8.51
CA LEU A 25 6.76 -14.95 8.29
C LEU A 25 6.41 -13.60 8.92
N GLN A 26 6.96 -13.29 10.11
CA GLN A 26 6.78 -11.97 10.72
C GLN A 26 7.44 -10.85 9.90
N ALA A 27 8.61 -11.10 9.32
CA ALA A 27 9.28 -10.15 8.43
C ALA A 27 8.47 -9.93 7.15
N GLU A 28 7.96 -11.00 6.53
CA GLU A 28 7.09 -10.94 5.36
C GLU A 28 5.80 -10.15 5.65
N ALA A 29 5.12 -10.42 6.77
CA ALA A 29 3.91 -9.71 7.17
C ALA A 29 4.17 -8.21 7.39
N ARG A 30 5.28 -7.85 8.04
CA ARG A 30 5.68 -6.45 8.23
C ARG A 30 5.99 -5.76 6.90
N GLN A 31 6.64 -6.46 5.97
CA GLN A 31 6.92 -5.92 4.64
C GLN A 31 5.64 -5.68 3.85
N ALA A 32 4.74 -6.67 3.80
CA ALA A 32 3.44 -6.54 3.13
C ALA A 32 2.61 -5.38 3.70
N ALA A 33 2.61 -5.20 5.03
CA ALA A 33 1.92 -4.07 5.66
C ALA A 33 2.52 -2.71 5.24
N ARG A 34 3.86 -2.59 5.19
CA ARG A 34 4.53 -1.35 4.73
C ARG A 34 4.19 -1.03 3.28
N ASP A 35 4.22 -2.04 2.40
CA ASP A 35 3.91 -1.85 0.99
C ASP A 35 2.45 -1.41 0.80
N HIS A 36 1.53 -1.94 1.61
CA HIS A 36 0.13 -1.52 1.59
C HIS A 36 -0.06 -0.08 2.10
N VAL A 37 0.69 0.36 3.12
CA VAL A 37 0.66 1.76 3.59
C VAL A 37 1.17 2.73 2.51
N LYS A 38 2.20 2.35 1.75
CA LYS A 38 2.68 3.14 0.60
C LYS A 38 1.60 3.23 -0.49
N ALA A 39 0.97 2.11 -0.83
CA ALA A 39 -0.14 2.10 -1.78
C ALA A 39 -1.32 2.96 -1.31
N PHE A 40 -1.61 2.97 -0.01
CA PHE A 40 -2.62 3.84 0.59
C PHE A 40 -2.27 5.32 0.42
N ALA A 41 -1.02 5.73 0.68
CA ALA A 41 -0.58 7.11 0.48
C ALA A 41 -0.71 7.55 -0.99
N VAL A 42 -0.33 6.68 -1.94
CA VAL A 42 -0.54 6.93 -3.38
C VAL A 42 -2.03 7.12 -3.70
N ALA A 43 -2.89 6.23 -3.21
CA ALA A 43 -4.33 6.33 -3.43
C ALA A 43 -4.95 7.62 -2.86
N MET A 44 -4.40 8.15 -1.76
CA MET A 44 -4.82 9.44 -1.21
C MET A 44 -4.44 10.61 -2.12
N VAL A 45 -3.26 10.58 -2.75
CA VAL A 45 -2.84 11.59 -3.72
C VAL A 45 -3.72 11.52 -4.98
N ASP A 46 -4.00 10.32 -5.48
CA ASP A 46 -4.89 10.14 -6.62
C ASP A 46 -6.31 10.66 -6.31
N LEU A 47 -6.81 10.37 -5.10
CA LEU A 47 -8.11 10.89 -4.64
C LEU A 47 -8.11 12.41 -4.51
N GLN A 48 -7.00 13.00 -4.05
CA GLN A 48 -6.86 14.46 -3.96
C GLN A 48 -6.98 15.09 -5.35
N GLN A 49 -6.27 14.55 -6.34
CA GLN A 49 -6.34 15.02 -7.72
C GLN A 49 -7.76 14.89 -8.29
N PHE A 50 -8.40 13.73 -8.10
CA PHE A 50 -9.77 13.49 -8.54
C PHE A 50 -10.78 14.45 -7.87
N ALA A 51 -10.60 14.74 -6.58
CA ALA A 51 -11.43 15.69 -5.85
C ALA A 51 -11.23 17.12 -6.35
N ALA A 52 -10.01 17.53 -6.70
CA ALA A 52 -9.73 18.83 -7.30
C ALA A 52 -10.41 18.97 -8.68
N GLU A 53 -10.35 17.93 -9.53
CA GLU A 53 -11.03 17.92 -10.82
C GLU A 53 -12.56 18.12 -10.70
N ILE A 54 -13.20 17.46 -9.72
CA ILE A 54 -14.63 17.66 -9.44
C ILE A 54 -14.92 19.07 -8.92
N ALA A 55 -14.05 19.61 -8.05
CA ALA A 55 -14.21 20.94 -7.51
C ALA A 55 -14.16 22.02 -8.62
N ASP A 56 -13.29 21.81 -9.61
CA ASP A 56 -13.05 22.72 -10.74
C ASP A 56 -14.04 22.53 -11.92
N GLY A 57 -14.80 21.44 -11.93
CA GLY A 57 -15.72 21.07 -13.02
C GLY A 57 -16.94 21.98 -13.24
N GLY A 58 -17.04 23.11 -12.53
CA GLY A 58 -18.05 24.15 -12.79
C GLY A 58 -19.50 23.66 -12.71
N GLU A 59 -20.34 24.05 -13.67
CA GLU A 59 -21.76 23.73 -13.67
C GLU A 59 -22.09 22.25 -13.97
N ALA A 60 -21.10 21.44 -14.38
CA ALA A 60 -21.29 20.00 -14.61
C ALA A 60 -21.58 19.22 -13.33
N TYR A 61 -21.21 19.77 -12.16
CA TYR A 61 -21.40 19.16 -10.86
C TYR A 61 -22.29 20.04 -9.97
N ALA A 62 -23.12 19.44 -9.11
CA ALA A 62 -23.95 20.21 -8.18
C ALA A 62 -23.08 21.01 -7.18
N PRO A 63 -23.50 22.22 -6.74
CA PRO A 63 -22.69 23.05 -5.85
C PRO A 63 -22.22 22.35 -4.57
N GLY A 64 -23.08 21.54 -3.95
CA GLY A 64 -22.74 20.78 -2.75
C GLY A 64 -21.69 19.68 -2.98
N ILE A 65 -21.66 19.07 -4.18
CA ILE A 65 -20.65 18.08 -4.55
C ILE A 65 -19.30 18.77 -4.73
N ARG A 66 -19.26 19.92 -5.42
CA ARG A 66 -18.02 20.68 -5.62
C ARG A 66 -17.42 21.17 -4.30
N GLU A 67 -18.27 21.64 -3.39
CA GLU A 67 -17.82 22.08 -2.07
C GLU A 67 -17.26 20.92 -1.24
N ALA A 68 -17.91 19.76 -1.26
CA ALA A 68 -17.41 18.55 -0.60
C ALA A 68 -16.06 18.10 -1.19
N ALA A 69 -15.93 18.12 -2.52
CA ALA A 69 -14.71 17.74 -3.21
C ALA A 69 -13.56 18.73 -2.92
N ARG A 70 -13.83 20.04 -2.89
CA ARG A 70 -12.83 21.05 -2.54
C ARG A 70 -12.27 20.85 -1.14
N ARG A 71 -13.15 20.67 -0.15
CA ARG A 71 -12.74 20.39 1.24
C ARG A 71 -11.92 19.11 1.34
N LEU A 72 -12.34 18.06 0.64
CA LEU A 72 -11.61 16.80 0.60
C LEU A 72 -10.20 16.98 0.02
N ALA A 73 -10.05 17.72 -1.08
CA ALA A 73 -8.76 17.99 -1.71
C ALA A 73 -7.83 18.82 -0.80
N GLU A 74 -8.38 19.81 -0.10
CA GLU A 74 -7.66 20.62 0.91
C GLU A 74 -7.22 19.77 2.11
N ASP A 75 -8.10 18.90 2.61
CA ASP A 75 -7.82 18.03 3.75
C ASP A 75 -6.77 16.95 3.42
N LEU A 76 -6.83 16.39 2.21
CA LEU A 76 -5.98 15.25 1.83
C LEU A 76 -4.48 15.60 1.83
N ASP A 77 -4.10 16.83 1.49
CA ASP A 77 -2.69 17.26 1.50
C ASP A 77 -2.02 17.03 2.86
N ALA A 78 -2.62 17.58 3.92
CA ALA A 78 -2.12 17.44 5.28
C ALA A 78 -2.19 15.98 5.78
N ARG A 79 -3.18 15.21 5.30
CA ARG A 79 -3.36 13.80 5.68
C ARG A 79 -2.30 12.90 5.04
N VAL A 80 -1.93 13.12 3.78
CA VAL A 80 -0.83 12.40 3.12
C VAL A 80 0.47 12.61 3.89
N GLN A 81 0.83 13.86 4.16
CA GLN A 81 2.05 14.20 4.92
C GLN A 81 2.07 13.54 6.31
N SER A 82 0.91 13.49 6.98
CA SER A 82 0.77 12.83 8.28
C SER A 82 1.02 11.32 8.19
N VAL A 83 0.45 10.65 7.18
CA VAL A 83 0.63 9.21 6.96
C VAL A 83 2.09 8.88 6.65
N GLU A 84 2.72 9.64 5.75
CA GLU A 84 4.13 9.46 5.39
C GLU A 84 5.04 9.67 6.60
N ALA A 85 4.80 10.69 7.41
CA ALA A 85 5.59 10.95 8.62
C ALA A 85 5.43 9.84 9.68
N ILE A 86 4.22 9.28 9.84
CA ILE A 86 3.98 8.13 10.73
C ILE A 86 4.71 6.89 10.19
N SER A 87 4.59 6.61 8.89
CA SER A 87 5.24 5.47 8.24
C SER A 87 6.77 5.54 8.38
N ALA A 88 7.38 6.69 8.10
CA ALA A 88 8.82 6.89 8.21
C ALA A 88 9.35 6.72 9.64
N ARG A 89 8.53 6.98 10.67
CA ARG A 89 8.89 6.72 12.07
C ARG A 89 8.77 5.24 12.44
N ALA A 90 7.79 4.54 11.89
CA ALA A 90 7.59 3.11 12.13
C ALA A 90 8.66 2.22 11.46
N GLU A 91 9.42 2.78 10.51
CA GLU A 91 10.52 2.12 9.80
C GLU A 91 11.89 2.28 10.50
N ARG A 92 11.98 3.07 11.57
CA ARG A 92 13.19 3.21 12.41
C ARG A 92 13.27 2.11 13.46
#